data_AF-A0A3C1ACA9-F1
#
_entry.id   AF-A0A3C1ACA9-F1
#
_cell.length_a   1.000
_cell.length_b   1.000
_cell.length_c   1.000
_cell.angle_alpha   90.00
_cell.angle_beta   90.00
_cell.angle_gamma   90.00
#
_symmetry.space_group_name_H-M   'P 1'
#
loop_
_entity.id
_entity.type
_entity.pdbx_description
1 polymer ?
#
loop_
_entity_poly.entity_id
_entity_poly.type
_entity_poly.pdbx_seq_one_letter_code
_entity_poly.pdbx_strand_id
1 'polypeptide(L)'
;MKTRKIVMSSVVLWFLLSIIPLSCSTQKKVDGPPPWAPAHGYRAQVRHIYFPEYNIYFDLKRNVYMFMSGDNWVVGVNLPPHLAKANLKRAAKIELELNIDDPYRFNADHKGKYKVQVKVTPEKKKPNKGKKIKYN
;
A
#
# COMPACT_ATOMS: atom_id res chain seq x y z
N MET A 1 61.16 -55.97 -6.88
CA MET A 1 60.06 -55.04 -7.22
C MET A 1 60.35 -53.69 -6.60
N LYS A 2 60.94 -52.77 -7.37
CA LYS A 2 61.25 -51.38 -6.99
C LYS A 2 60.31 -50.46 -7.77
N THR A 3 59.95 -49.33 -7.17
CA THR A 3 59.21 -48.15 -7.71
C THR A 3 57.66 -48.17 -7.74
N ARG A 4 57.01 -48.20 -6.56
CA ARG A 4 55.64 -47.68 -6.35
C ARG A 4 55.60 -46.33 -5.60
N LYS A 5 56.60 -45.45 -5.83
CA LYS A 5 56.69 -44.15 -5.14
C LYS A 5 56.36 -42.94 -6.01
N ILE A 6 56.22 -43.12 -7.33
CA ILE A 6 55.93 -42.02 -8.26
C ILE A 6 54.43 -41.69 -8.29
N VAL A 7 53.55 -42.66 -8.01
CA VAL A 7 52.10 -42.45 -8.05
C VAL A 7 51.58 -41.59 -6.88
N MET A 8 52.30 -41.53 -5.76
CA MET A 8 51.91 -40.74 -4.57
C MET A 8 52.31 -39.25 -4.66
N SER A 9 53.19 -38.87 -5.60
CA SER A 9 53.71 -37.50 -5.70
C SER A 9 52.85 -36.54 -6.54
N SER A 10 51.83 -37.05 -7.25
CA SER A 10 51.00 -36.23 -8.15
C SER A 10 49.75 -35.62 -7.48
N VAL A 11 49.36 -36.10 -6.29
CA VAL A 11 48.19 -35.59 -5.55
C VAL A 11 48.53 -34.31 -4.77
N VAL A 12 49.79 -34.16 -4.34
CA VAL A 12 50.26 -32.98 -3.59
C VAL A 12 50.38 -31.73 -4.48
N LEU A 13 50.62 -31.92 -5.79
CA LEU A 13 50.66 -30.83 -6.77
C LEU A 13 49.26 -30.39 -7.27
N TRP A 14 48.20 -31.03 -6.78
CA TRP A 14 46.81 -30.61 -7.06
C TRP A 14 46.21 -29.77 -5.93
N PHE A 15 46.92 -29.61 -4.81
CA PHE A 15 46.41 -28.92 -3.62
C PHE A 15 47.07 -27.55 -3.35
N LEU A 16 48.13 -27.21 -4.10
CA LEU A 16 48.94 -25.99 -3.87
C LEU A 16 48.72 -24.87 -4.89
N LEU A 17 47.79 -25.02 -5.84
CA LEU A 17 47.42 -23.96 -6.78
C LEU A 17 45.92 -23.67 -6.80
N SER A 18 45.23 -23.89 -5.67
CA SER A 18 43.96 -23.21 -5.37
C SER A 18 44.27 -21.78 -4.90
N ILE A 19 44.88 -20.98 -5.78
CA ILE A 19 44.98 -19.53 -5.60
C ILE A 19 43.58 -18.99 -5.90
N ILE A 20 42.78 -18.83 -4.85
CA ILE A 20 41.44 -18.25 -4.93
C ILE A 20 41.60 -16.79 -5.41
N PRO A 21 40.88 -16.37 -6.47
CA PRO A 21 41.03 -15.04 -7.02
C PRO A 21 40.62 -13.96 -6.02
N LEU A 22 41.43 -12.91 -5.99
CA LEU A 22 41.14 -11.62 -5.38
C LEU A 22 39.85 -11.07 -6.00
N SER A 23 38.79 -10.93 -5.21
CA SER A 23 37.62 -10.14 -5.58
C SER A 23 37.04 -9.45 -4.36
N CYS A 24 37.42 -8.16 -4.29
CA CYS A 24 36.70 -7.02 -3.76
C CYS A 24 35.48 -7.31 -2.87
N SER A 25 35.58 -6.94 -1.60
CA SER A 25 34.40 -6.49 -0.85
C SER A 25 34.78 -5.25 -0.04
N THR A 26 34.87 -4.11 -0.73
CA THR A 26 34.58 -2.84 -0.07
C THR A 26 33.08 -2.84 0.21
N GLN A 27 32.66 -3.28 1.39
CA GLN A 27 31.29 -3.04 1.85
C GLN A 27 31.12 -1.55 2.13
N LYS A 28 31.00 -0.75 1.07
CA LYS A 28 30.41 0.58 1.15
C LYS A 28 28.96 0.34 1.56
N LYS A 29 28.64 0.56 2.84
CA LYS A 29 27.26 0.56 3.32
C LYS A 29 26.47 1.52 2.45
N VAL A 30 25.57 0.97 1.65
CA VAL A 30 24.67 1.71 0.78
C VAL A 30 23.73 2.51 1.67
N ASP A 31 23.96 3.82 1.66
CA ASP A 31 23.03 4.94 1.76
C ASP A 31 21.59 4.58 2.16
N GLY A 32 21.34 4.46 3.47
CA GLY A 32 20.01 4.74 4.02
C GLY A 32 19.76 6.25 4.02
N PRO A 33 18.49 6.71 4.03
CA PRO A 33 18.20 8.13 4.18
C PRO A 33 18.90 8.69 5.42
N PRO A 34 19.42 9.92 5.36
CA PRO A 34 20.18 10.49 6.48
C PRO A 34 19.31 10.54 7.75
N PRO A 35 19.91 10.59 8.96
CA PRO A 35 19.19 10.45 10.24
C PRO A 35 18.04 11.46 10.45
N TRP A 36 18.08 12.57 9.71
CA TRP A 36 17.09 13.64 9.76
C TRP A 36 16.01 13.52 8.68
N ALA A 37 16.21 12.69 7.65
CA ALA A 37 15.22 12.47 6.60
C ALA A 37 14.28 11.35 7.03
N PRO A 38 12.95 11.55 6.96
CA PRO A 38 11.99 10.48 7.17
C PRO A 38 12.35 9.31 6.24
N ALA A 39 12.45 8.10 6.78
CA ALA A 39 12.65 6.90 5.97
C ALA A 39 11.43 6.76 5.04
N HIS A 40 11.58 7.19 3.78
CA HIS A 40 10.52 7.18 2.79
C HIS A 40 9.95 5.76 2.65
N GLY A 41 8.69 5.56 3.05
CA GLY A 41 8.03 4.27 2.86
C GLY A 41 6.58 4.21 3.32
N TYR A 42 6.20 4.88 4.41
CA TYR A 42 4.81 4.92 4.88
C TYR A 42 4.14 6.24 4.53
N ARG A 43 4.00 6.56 3.23
CA ARG A 43 2.85 7.38 2.84
C ARG A 43 1.65 6.49 3.03
N ALA A 44 0.83 6.79 4.03
CA ALA A 44 -0.44 6.11 4.21
C ALA A 44 -1.24 6.27 2.92
N GLN A 45 -1.31 5.21 2.13
CA GLN A 45 -2.06 5.23 0.88
C GLN A 45 -3.52 5.13 1.27
N VAL A 46 -4.26 6.21 1.05
CA VAL A 46 -5.71 6.19 1.12
C VAL A 46 -6.18 5.12 0.14
N ARG A 47 -6.63 4.00 0.69
CA ARG A 47 -7.05 2.85 -0.10
C ARG A 47 -8.57 2.78 -0.18
N HIS A 48 -9.25 3.12 0.90
CA HIS A 48 -10.70 2.98 0.98
C HIS A 48 -11.36 4.34 1.22
N ILE A 49 -12.49 4.57 0.55
CA ILE A 49 -13.38 5.69 0.84
C ILE A 49 -14.60 5.12 1.54
N TYR A 50 -14.90 5.62 2.73
CA TYR A 50 -16.09 5.26 3.49
C TYR A 50 -17.17 6.33 3.34
N PHE A 51 -18.39 5.88 3.06
CA PHE A 51 -19.60 6.67 2.95
C PHE A 51 -20.48 6.40 4.17
N PRO A 52 -20.37 7.20 5.25
CA PRO A 52 -21.04 6.91 6.53
C PRO A 52 -22.57 6.96 6.45
N GLU A 53 -23.13 7.79 5.56
CA GLU A 53 -24.58 7.89 5.35
C GLU A 53 -25.21 6.58 4.87
N TYR A 54 -24.50 5.85 4.00
CA TYR A 54 -25.00 4.65 3.35
C TYR A 54 -24.33 3.37 3.85
N ASN A 55 -23.34 3.49 4.74
CA ASN A 55 -22.53 2.38 5.23
C ASN A 55 -21.86 1.59 4.09
N ILE A 56 -21.30 2.33 3.11
CA ILE A 56 -20.65 1.77 1.91
C ILE A 56 -19.15 2.08 1.98
N TYR A 57 -18.34 1.13 1.53
CA TYR A 57 -16.92 1.32 1.27
C TYR A 57 -16.66 1.28 -0.22
N PHE A 58 -15.67 2.04 -0.68
CA PHE A 58 -15.15 1.98 -2.04
C PHE A 58 -13.64 1.79 -1.98
N ASP A 59 -13.15 0.70 -2.58
CA ASP A 59 -11.72 0.41 -2.66
C ASP A 59 -11.15 1.06 -3.94
N LEU A 60 -10.29 2.06 -3.77
CA LEU A 60 -9.64 2.80 -4.86
C LEU A 60 -8.68 1.95 -5.68
N LYS A 61 -8.08 0.91 -5.07
CA LYS A 61 -7.13 0.02 -5.73
C LYS A 61 -7.86 -0.97 -6.63
N ARG A 62 -8.97 -1.53 -6.14
CA ARG A 62 -9.76 -2.54 -6.87
C ARG A 62 -10.90 -1.94 -7.69
N ASN A 63 -11.25 -0.68 -7.48
CA ASN A 63 -12.41 0.00 -8.08
C ASN A 63 -13.73 -0.76 -7.85
N VAL A 64 -13.93 -1.23 -6.62
CA VAL A 64 -15.13 -1.98 -6.22
C VAL A 64 -15.79 -1.36 -5.00
N TYR A 65 -17.10 -1.50 -4.93
CA TYR A 65 -17.90 -1.17 -3.77
C TYR A 65 -18.00 -2.37 -2.84
N MET A 66 -18.09 -2.10 -1.54
CA MET A 66 -18.35 -3.07 -0.50
C MET A 66 -19.51 -2.56 0.34
N PHE A 67 -20.61 -3.31 0.37
CA PHE A 67 -21.88 -2.87 0.95
C PHE A 67 -22.58 -4.05 1.63
N MET A 68 -23.52 -3.75 2.53
CA MET A 68 -24.33 -4.77 3.18
C MET A 68 -25.48 -5.19 2.27
N SER A 69 -25.67 -6.50 2.09
CA SER A 69 -26.83 -7.09 1.43
C SER A 69 -27.42 -8.16 2.34
N GLY A 70 -28.60 -7.88 2.91
CA GLY A 70 -29.11 -8.64 4.05
C GLY A 70 -28.15 -8.54 5.22
N ASP A 71 -27.67 -9.70 5.70
CA ASP A 71 -26.70 -9.79 6.80
C ASP A 71 -25.25 -9.99 6.34
N ASN A 72 -25.01 -9.98 5.02
CA ASN A 72 -23.71 -10.28 4.44
C ASN A 72 -23.07 -9.06 3.78
N TRP A 73 -21.74 -8.95 3.91
CA TRP A 73 -20.96 -8.02 3.12
C TRP A 73 -20.74 -8.55 1.71
N VAL A 74 -21.11 -7.74 0.73
CA VAL A 74 -20.97 -8.06 -0.68
C VAL A 74 -19.99 -7.08 -1.31
N VAL A 75 -19.13 -7.61 -2.19
CA VAL A 75 -18.20 -6.83 -2.99
C VAL A 75 -18.67 -6.85 -4.44
N GLY A 76 -18.74 -5.69 -5.08
CA GLY A 76 -19.21 -5.60 -6.46
C GLY A 76 -18.74 -4.33 -7.16
N VAL A 77 -18.60 -4.41 -8.48
CA VAL A 77 -18.25 -3.26 -9.32
C VAL A 77 -19.37 -2.21 -9.33
N ASN A 78 -20.62 -2.66 -9.20
CA ASN A 78 -21.80 -1.82 -9.20
C ASN A 78 -22.56 -1.97 -7.87
N LEU A 79 -23.19 -0.87 -7.45
CA LEU A 79 -24.12 -0.89 -6.34
C LEU A 79 -25.47 -1.47 -6.77
N PRO A 80 -26.19 -2.15 -5.85
CA PRO A 80 -27.53 -2.64 -6.12
C PRO A 80 -28.50 -1.46 -6.34
N PRO A 81 -29.63 -1.65 -7.03
CA PRO A 81 -30.49 -0.55 -7.49
C PRO A 81 -30.95 0.43 -6.38
N HIS A 82 -31.12 -0.06 -5.16
CA HIS A 82 -31.51 0.78 -4.02
C HIS A 82 -30.38 1.71 -3.53
N LEU A 83 -29.12 1.27 -3.59
CA LEU A 83 -27.95 2.09 -3.26
C LEU A 83 -27.43 2.88 -4.46
N ALA A 84 -27.67 2.42 -5.69
CA ALA A 84 -27.28 3.15 -6.90
C ALA A 84 -28.03 4.49 -7.05
N LYS A 85 -29.22 4.60 -6.45
CA LYS A 85 -29.99 5.86 -6.36
C LYS A 85 -29.42 6.84 -5.33
N ALA A 86 -28.50 6.40 -4.46
CA ALA A 86 -27.87 7.25 -3.47
C ALA A 86 -26.98 8.32 -4.15
N ASN A 87 -27.06 9.55 -3.67
CA ASN A 87 -26.24 10.65 -4.18
C ASN A 87 -24.82 10.63 -3.59
N LEU A 88 -24.03 9.58 -3.91
CA LEU A 88 -22.64 9.44 -3.43
C LEU A 88 -21.73 10.61 -3.81
N LYS A 89 -22.10 11.37 -4.85
CA LYS A 89 -21.39 12.59 -5.23
C LYS A 89 -21.46 13.67 -4.14
N ARG A 90 -22.63 13.81 -3.49
CA ARG A 90 -22.92 14.79 -2.43
C ARG A 90 -22.75 14.23 -1.02
N ALA A 91 -22.77 12.91 -0.87
CA ALA A 91 -22.56 12.23 0.40
C ALA A 91 -21.20 12.59 1.01
N ALA A 92 -21.12 12.57 2.34
CA ALA A 92 -19.86 12.67 3.05
C ALA A 92 -18.91 11.53 2.65
N LYS A 93 -17.62 11.87 2.47
CA LYS A 93 -16.57 10.93 2.05
C LYS A 93 -15.45 10.96 3.08
N ILE A 94 -15.09 9.79 3.57
CA ILE A 94 -14.07 9.65 4.60
C ILE A 94 -12.99 8.75 4.06
N GLU A 95 -11.81 9.33 3.90
CA GLU A 95 -10.63 8.63 3.44
C GLU A 95 -10.10 7.74 4.58
N LEU A 96 -10.00 6.44 4.31
CA LEU A 96 -9.50 5.44 5.24
C LEU A 96 -8.13 4.95 4.77
N GLU A 97 -7.14 5.19 5.62
CA GLU A 97 -5.75 4.76 5.47
C GLU A 97 -5.57 3.33 6.02
N LEU A 98 -6.32 2.39 5.45
CA LEU A 98 -6.28 0.99 5.87
C LEU A 98 -5.67 0.13 4.75
N ASN A 99 -4.53 -0.49 5.01
CA ASN A 99 -3.90 -1.42 4.05
C ASN A 99 -4.41 -2.86 4.22
N ILE A 100 -5.73 -3.03 4.26
CA ILE A 100 -6.41 -4.32 4.34
C ILE A 100 -7.42 -4.44 3.21
N ASP A 101 -7.80 -5.65 2.83
CA ASP A 101 -8.79 -5.86 1.77
C ASP A 101 -10.22 -5.71 2.27
N ASP A 102 -10.46 -5.92 3.57
CA ASP A 102 -11.80 -5.99 4.17
C ASP A 102 -12.02 -4.89 5.22
N PRO A 103 -12.15 -3.60 4.83
CA PRO A 103 -12.34 -2.49 5.78
C PRO A 103 -13.60 -2.63 6.62
N TYR A 104 -14.59 -3.36 6.11
CA TYR A 104 -15.86 -3.60 6.79
C TYR A 104 -15.75 -4.48 8.05
N ARG A 105 -14.62 -5.15 8.29
CA ARG A 105 -14.39 -5.87 9.56
C ARG A 105 -14.41 -4.93 10.77
N PHE A 106 -14.05 -3.67 10.57
CA PHE A 106 -14.06 -2.61 11.58
C PHE A 106 -15.28 -1.70 11.45
N ASN A 107 -16.37 -2.19 10.84
CA ASN A 107 -17.53 -1.36 10.54
C ASN A 107 -18.19 -0.78 11.80
N ALA A 108 -18.21 -1.52 12.90
CA ALA A 108 -18.76 -1.03 14.17
C ALA A 108 -18.02 0.25 14.63
N ASP A 109 -16.69 0.22 14.57
CA ASP A 109 -15.82 1.33 14.96
C ASP A 109 -15.98 2.52 14.00
N HIS A 110 -15.99 2.26 12.68
CA HIS A 110 -16.20 3.31 11.67
C HIS A 110 -17.56 4.00 11.84
N LYS A 111 -18.63 3.22 12.07
CA LYS A 111 -19.95 3.78 12.36
C LYS A 111 -19.90 4.66 13.60
N GLY A 112 -19.32 4.18 14.70
CA GLY A 112 -19.21 4.97 15.93
C GLY A 112 -18.45 6.28 15.72
N LYS A 113 -17.27 6.20 15.10
CA LYS A 113 -16.37 7.34 14.88
C LYS A 113 -16.95 8.41 13.96
N TYR A 114 -17.67 8.00 12.92
CA TYR A 114 -18.09 8.91 11.84
C TYR A 114 -19.57 9.27 11.84
N LYS A 115 -20.39 8.70 12.73
CA LYS A 115 -21.81 9.09 12.92
C LYS A 115 -21.98 10.57 13.30
N VAL A 116 -20.97 11.16 13.95
CA VAL A 116 -21.02 12.55 14.46
C VAL A 116 -20.60 13.57 13.40
N GLN A 117 -19.65 13.22 12.52
CA GLN A 117 -19.06 14.19 11.58
C GLN A 117 -19.98 14.61 10.43
N VAL A 118 -20.94 13.75 10.08
CA VAL A 118 -21.98 14.06 9.06
C VAL A 118 -22.91 15.18 9.52
N LYS A 119 -23.16 15.31 10.83
CA LYS A 119 -24.04 16.36 11.38
C LYS A 119 -23.36 17.74 11.48
N VAL A 120 -22.03 17.80 11.41
CA VAL A 120 -21.25 19.00 11.79
C VAL A 120 -20.53 19.64 10.59
N THR A 121 -20.48 19.01 9.42
CA THR A 121 -19.70 19.53 8.29
C THR A 121 -20.59 20.31 7.31
N PRO A 122 -20.68 21.65 7.41
CA PRO A 122 -21.19 22.45 6.30
C PRO A 122 -20.26 22.23 5.10
N GLU A 123 -20.86 22.00 3.93
CA GLU A 123 -20.19 21.84 2.64
C GLU A 123 -19.13 22.95 2.45
N LYS A 124 -17.85 22.62 2.64
CA LYS A 124 -16.76 23.56 2.34
C LYS A 124 -16.73 23.76 0.83
N LYS A 125 -17.31 24.87 0.35
CA LYS A 125 -17.14 25.35 -1.03
C LYS A 125 -15.65 25.34 -1.38
N LYS A 126 -15.27 24.53 -2.38
CA LYS A 126 -13.90 24.54 -2.91
C LYS A 126 -13.57 25.97 -3.38
N PRO A 127 -12.41 26.54 -3.01
CA PRO A 127 -12.02 27.84 -3.55
C PRO A 127 -11.86 27.71 -5.07
N ASN A 128 -12.55 28.59 -5.79
CA ASN A 128 -12.50 28.68 -7.24
C ASN A 128 -11.06 29.00 -7.62
N LYS A 129 -10.33 28.02 -8.18
CA LYS A 129 -8.93 28.18 -8.57
C LYS A 129 -8.91 29.13 -9.76
N GLY A 130 -8.63 30.41 -9.46
CA GLY A 130 -8.71 31.52 -10.41
C GLY A 130 -8.05 31.18 -11.75
N LYS A 131 -8.77 31.46 -12.83
CA LYS A 131 -8.22 31.50 -14.19
C LYS A 131 -7.01 32.43 -14.15
N LYS A 132 -5.81 31.90 -14.44
CA LYS A 132 -4.62 32.72 -14.63
C LYS A 132 -4.83 33.59 -15.86
N ILE A 133 -5.07 34.88 -15.63
CA ILE A 133 -4.99 35.92 -16.65
C ILE A 133 -3.53 36.02 -17.08
N LYS A 134 -3.26 35.73 -18.36
CA LYS A 134 -1.97 36.02 -19.02
C LYS A 134 -2.03 37.47 -19.50
N TYR A 135 -1.01 38.26 -19.17
CA TYR A 135 -0.78 39.53 -19.86
C TYR A 135 0.22 39.26 -20.99
N ASN A 136 -0.09 39.80 -22.17
CA ASN A 136 0.83 39.94 -23.30
C ASN A 136 1.80 41.09 -23.04
#